data_AF-A0A2D6X0Q6-F1
#
_entry.id   AF-A0A2D6X0Q6-F1
#
_cell.length_a   1.000
_cell.length_b   1.000
_cell.length_c   1.000
_cell.angle_alpha   90.00
_cell.angle_beta   90.00
_cell.angle_gamma   90.00
#
_symmetry.space_group_name_H-M   'P 1'
#
loop_
_entity.id
_entity.type
_entity.pdbx_description
1 polymer ?
#
loop_
_entity_poly.entity_id
_entity_poly.type
_entity_poly.pdbx_seq_one_letter_code
_entity_poly.pdbx_strand_id
1 'polypeptide(L)'
;MYEDEATLSLESDFRRDIENWTGVDLKKLPISYRVDFAILDGIRVRGFCELKCRTVESKTYDSLILSLGKWDALINLQRSTPDVRSRVCVRYLDGDYWYPVTEDSIGEVSVRWGGRNDRGDWQDMEPVVHIPTRLFFEFGRHGR
;
A
#
# COMPACT_ATOMS: atom_id res chain seq x y z
N MET A 1 9.40 -5.54 -17.19
CA MET A 1 9.10 -5.67 -15.75
C MET A 1 10.42 -5.59 -15.03
N TYR A 2 10.89 -4.37 -14.74
CA TYR A 2 12.16 -4.16 -14.04
C TYR A 2 11.83 -3.49 -12.72
N GLU A 3 11.82 -4.29 -11.65
CA GLU A 3 12.05 -3.78 -10.31
C GLU A 3 13.57 -3.74 -10.14
N ASP A 4 14.11 -2.55 -9.88
CA ASP A 4 15.51 -2.37 -9.53
C ASP A 4 15.78 -3.06 -8.18
N GLU A 5 16.94 -3.71 -8.02
CA GLU A 5 17.32 -4.45 -6.81
C GLU A 5 17.23 -3.56 -5.55
N ALA A 6 17.51 -2.26 -5.69
CA ALA A 6 17.37 -1.29 -4.62
C ALA A 6 15.91 -1.11 -4.17
N THR A 7 14.95 -1.13 -5.11
CA THR A 7 13.51 -1.03 -4.80
C THR A 7 13.03 -2.30 -4.10
N LEU A 8 13.51 -3.46 -4.55
CA LEU A 8 13.21 -4.76 -3.93
C LEU A 8 13.72 -4.84 -2.48
N SER A 9 14.94 -4.33 -2.23
CA SER A 9 15.51 -4.32 -0.87
C SER A 9 14.68 -3.45 0.08
N LEU A 10 14.30 -2.24 -0.36
CA LEU A 10 13.49 -1.32 0.45
C LEU A 10 12.10 -1.90 0.78
N GLU A 11 11.43 -2.51 -0.19
CA GLU A 11 10.13 -3.17 0.04
C GLU A 11 10.27 -4.36 0.99
N SER A 12 11.33 -5.16 0.83
CA SER A 12 11.60 -6.31 1.71
C SER A 12 11.89 -5.88 3.15
N ASP A 13 12.64 -4.81 3.34
CA ASP A 13 12.94 -4.26 4.68
C ASP A 13 11.67 -3.68 5.31
N PHE A 14 10.89 -2.91 4.56
CA PHE A 14 9.63 -2.36 5.06
C PHE A 14 8.62 -3.45 5.43
N ARG A 15 8.50 -4.49 4.59
CA ARG A 15 7.70 -5.68 4.89
C ARG A 15 8.10 -6.29 6.24
N ARG A 16 9.40 -6.55 6.44
CA ARG A 16 9.93 -7.16 7.67
C ARG A 16 9.64 -6.30 8.90
N ASP A 17 9.75 -4.98 8.77
CA ASP A 17 9.47 -4.08 9.88
C ASP A 17 7.98 -4.09 10.26
N ILE A 18 7.06 -4.11 9.28
CA ILE A 18 5.61 -4.28 9.54
C ILE A 18 5.34 -5.60 10.28
N GLU A 19 5.96 -6.70 9.83
CA GLU A 19 5.82 -8.01 10.48
C GLU A 19 6.28 -7.95 11.94
N ASN A 20 7.44 -7.33 12.19
CA ASN A 20 7.98 -7.16 13.54
C ASN A 20 7.09 -6.31 14.46
N TRP A 21 6.50 -5.22 13.96
CA TRP A 21 5.66 -4.36 14.79
C TRP A 21 4.29 -4.96 15.10
N THR A 22 3.76 -5.78 14.20
CA THR A 22 2.37 -6.24 14.28
C THR A 22 2.22 -7.72 14.62
N GLY A 23 3.30 -8.49 14.53
CA GLY A 23 3.28 -9.94 14.78
C GLY A 23 2.54 -10.75 13.72
N VAL A 24 2.25 -10.15 12.56
CA VAL A 24 1.62 -10.83 11.41
C VAL A 24 2.67 -11.18 10.36
N ASP A 25 2.36 -12.11 9.46
CA ASP A 25 3.20 -12.39 8.28
C ASP A 25 2.61 -11.72 7.02
N LEU A 26 3.45 -11.13 6.19
CA LEU A 26 3.09 -10.59 4.88
C LEU A 26 3.53 -11.54 3.77
N LYS A 27 2.57 -12.26 3.20
CA LYS A 27 2.80 -13.25 2.13
C LYS A 27 2.52 -12.64 0.76
N LYS A 28 3.54 -12.57 -0.11
CA LYS A 28 3.40 -12.04 -1.47
C LYS A 28 2.32 -12.82 -2.24
N LEU A 29 1.41 -12.10 -2.88
CA LEU A 29 0.33 -12.70 -3.66
C LEU A 29 0.74 -12.93 -5.12
N PRO A 30 0.09 -13.89 -5.81
CA PRO A 30 0.18 -13.97 -7.26
C PRO A 30 -0.29 -12.68 -7.93
N ILE A 31 0.34 -12.30 -9.03
CA ILE A 31 0.05 -11.07 -9.78
C ILE A 31 -1.43 -10.91 -10.18
N SER A 32 -2.15 -12.02 -10.33
CA SER A 32 -3.59 -12.05 -10.64
C SER A 32 -4.46 -11.35 -9.58
N TYR A 33 -3.99 -11.26 -8.33
CA TYR A 33 -4.70 -10.57 -7.26
C TYR A 33 -4.56 -9.04 -7.33
N ARG A 34 -3.58 -8.52 -8.08
CA ARG A 34 -3.29 -7.08 -8.23
C ARG A 34 -2.99 -6.33 -6.92
N VAL A 35 -2.80 -7.05 -5.82
CA VAL A 35 -2.40 -6.54 -4.52
C VAL A 35 -1.10 -7.23 -4.13
N ASP A 36 -0.19 -6.52 -3.48
CA ASP A 36 1.15 -7.03 -3.23
C ASP A 36 1.16 -8.22 -2.24
N PHE A 37 0.45 -8.13 -1.11
CA PHE A 37 0.54 -9.13 -0.03
C PHE A 37 -0.83 -9.49 0.59
N ALA A 38 -0.92 -10.73 1.07
CA ALA A 38 -1.88 -11.15 2.08
C ALA A 38 -1.27 -11.02 3.47
N ILE A 39 -2.11 -10.71 4.46
CA ILE A 39 -1.73 -10.55 5.86
C ILE A 39 -2.19 -11.79 6.61
N LEU A 40 -1.27 -12.50 7.22
CA LEU A 40 -1.52 -13.78 7.85
C LEU A 40 -1.30 -13.72 9.36
N ASP A 41 -2.15 -14.44 10.07
CA ASP A 41 -2.01 -14.79 11.48
C ASP A 41 -1.99 -16.33 11.52
N GLY A 42 -0.77 -16.89 11.46
CA GLY A 42 -0.56 -18.29 11.12
C GLY A 42 -1.09 -18.64 9.73
N ILE A 43 -2.08 -19.53 9.64
CA ILE A 43 -2.72 -19.92 8.38
C ILE A 43 -3.94 -19.05 8.02
N ARG A 44 -4.38 -18.17 8.92
CA ARG A 44 -5.60 -17.38 8.73
C ARG A 44 -5.28 -16.09 8.00
N VAL A 45 -5.97 -15.85 6.87
CA VAL A 45 -5.94 -14.54 6.20
C VAL A 45 -6.70 -13.53 7.05
N ARG A 46 -6.01 -12.48 7.48
CA ARG A 46 -6.55 -11.35 8.26
C ARG A 46 -6.77 -10.11 7.43
N GLY A 47 -6.20 -10.04 6.24
CA GLY A 47 -6.22 -8.84 5.42
C GLY A 47 -5.39 -8.94 4.17
N PHE A 48 -5.31 -7.83 3.47
CA PHE A 48 -4.49 -7.64 2.29
C PHE A 48 -3.76 -6.31 2.42
N CYS A 49 -2.54 -6.21 1.89
CA CYS A 49 -1.87 -4.92 1.86
C CYS A 49 -1.08 -4.67 0.58
N GLU A 50 -1.10 -3.40 0.21
CA GLU A 50 -0.28 -2.80 -0.82
C GLU A 50 0.87 -2.04 -0.14
N LEU A 51 2.11 -2.25 -0.59
CA LEU A 51 3.28 -1.56 -0.04
C LEU A 51 3.77 -0.45 -0.99
N LYS A 52 4.21 0.66 -0.39
CA LYS A 52 4.91 1.74 -1.09
C LYS A 52 6.13 2.18 -0.29
N CYS A 53 7.24 2.37 -0.98
CA CYS A 53 8.39 3.08 -0.43
C CYS A 53 8.57 4.39 -1.20
N ARG A 54 8.75 5.48 -0.48
CA ARG A 54 8.91 6.84 -1.02
C ARG A 54 10.21 7.43 -0.50
N THR A 55 10.99 8.02 -1.40
CA THR A 55 12.26 8.69 -1.09
C THR A 55 12.05 10.17 -0.78
N VAL A 56 10.90 10.50 -0.19
CA VAL A 56 10.52 11.85 0.23
C VAL A 56 9.92 11.79 1.63
N GLU A 57 9.81 12.92 2.32
CA GLU A 57 9.09 13.02 3.59
C GLU A 57 7.57 12.99 3.37
N SER A 58 6.82 12.48 4.34
CA SER A 58 5.36 12.31 4.30
C SER A 58 4.58 13.58 3.97
N LYS A 59 5.12 14.74 4.33
CA LYS A 59 4.52 16.08 4.11
C LYS A 59 4.91 16.73 2.78
N THR A 60 5.71 16.06 1.96
CA THR A 60 6.15 16.59 0.66
C THR A 60 4.97 16.77 -0.30
N TYR A 61 3.96 15.89 -0.22
CA TYR A 61 2.76 15.92 -1.03
C TYR A 61 1.51 15.72 -0.18
N ASP A 62 0.41 16.37 -0.53
CA ASP A 62 -0.87 16.27 0.18
C ASP A 62 -1.55 14.90 0.04
N SER A 63 -1.11 14.08 -0.91
CA SER A 63 -1.69 12.76 -1.17
C SER A 63 -0.66 11.73 -1.62
N LEU A 64 -0.89 10.48 -1.25
CA LEU A 64 -0.26 9.32 -1.86
C LEU A 64 -1.04 8.94 -3.12
N ILE A 65 -0.32 8.81 -4.24
CA ILE A 65 -0.89 8.30 -5.50
C ILE A 65 -0.76 6.77 -5.53
N LEU A 66 -1.88 6.09 -5.84
CA LEU A 66 -1.98 4.65 -6.04
C LEU A 66 -2.74 4.34 -7.34
N SER A 67 -2.33 3.31 -8.09
CA SER A 67 -3.11 2.82 -9.25
C SER A 67 -4.56 2.53 -8.84
N LEU A 68 -5.54 2.98 -9.63
CA LEU A 68 -6.95 2.66 -9.39
C LEU A 68 -7.18 1.15 -9.43
N GLY A 69 -6.46 0.40 -10.26
CA GLY A 69 -6.59 -1.05 -10.34
C GLY A 69 -6.18 -1.76 -9.03
N LYS A 70 -5.20 -1.22 -8.30
CA LYS A 70 -4.77 -1.75 -7.00
C LYS A 70 -5.77 -1.38 -5.90
N TRP A 71 -6.27 -0.15 -5.91
CA TRP A 71 -7.33 0.29 -5.00
C TRP A 71 -8.60 -0.54 -5.15
N ASP A 72 -9.08 -0.72 -6.38
CA ASP A 72 -10.27 -1.52 -6.69
C ASP A 72 -10.10 -2.98 -6.23
N ALA A 73 -8.93 -3.58 -6.43
CA ALA A 73 -8.65 -4.92 -5.95
C ALA A 73 -8.73 -5.02 -4.41
N LEU A 74 -8.17 -4.06 -3.67
CA LEU A 74 -8.27 -4.01 -2.20
C LEU A 74 -9.73 -3.90 -1.72
N ILE A 75 -10.53 -3.04 -2.36
CA ILE A 75 -11.96 -2.87 -2.05
C ILE A 75 -12.75 -4.14 -2.36
N ASN A 76 -12.55 -4.75 -3.52
CA ASN A 76 -13.30 -5.94 -3.92
C ASN A 76 -12.94 -7.17 -3.08
N LEU A 77 -11.68 -7.32 -2.68
CA LEU A 77 -11.28 -8.33 -1.71
C LEU A 77 -11.97 -8.10 -0.35
N GLN A 78 -11.99 -6.86 0.15
CA GLN A 78 -12.68 -6.51 1.39
C GLN A 78 -14.18 -6.81 1.34
N ARG A 79 -14.84 -6.49 0.22
CA ARG A 79 -16.27 -6.80 -0.02
C ARG A 79 -16.55 -8.29 -0.03
N SER A 80 -15.67 -9.06 -0.68
CA SER A 80 -15.83 -10.52 -0.79
C SER A 80 -15.49 -11.24 0.53
N THR A 81 -14.78 -10.58 1.44
CA THR A 81 -14.31 -11.15 2.71
C THR A 81 -14.50 -10.15 3.87
N PRO A 82 -15.74 -9.92 4.36
CA PRO A 82 -16.04 -8.82 5.29
C PRO A 82 -15.25 -8.82 6.62
N ASP A 83 -14.73 -9.97 7.05
CA ASP A 83 -13.96 -10.12 8.29
C ASP A 83 -12.46 -9.82 8.14
N VAL A 84 -11.96 -9.66 6.92
CA VAL A 84 -10.56 -9.29 6.69
C VAL A 84 -10.43 -7.75 6.69
N ARG A 85 -9.22 -7.23 6.80
CA ARG A 85 -8.95 -5.78 6.77
C ARG A 85 -7.85 -5.46 5.78
N SER A 86 -8.23 -4.79 4.70
CA SER A 86 -7.30 -4.29 3.68
C SER A 86 -6.64 -2.98 4.11
N ARG A 87 -5.38 -2.77 3.72
CA ARG A 87 -4.65 -1.52 4.00
C ARG A 87 -3.64 -1.16 2.92
N VAL A 88 -3.40 0.14 2.76
CA VAL A 88 -2.22 0.66 2.05
C VAL A 88 -1.18 1.01 3.10
N CYS A 89 0.04 0.50 2.96
CA CYS A 89 1.16 0.83 3.84
C CYS A 89 2.23 1.57 3.04
N VAL A 90 2.79 2.63 3.64
CA VAL A 90 3.78 3.48 2.99
C VAL A 90 4.93 3.82 3.93
N ARG A 91 6.15 3.63 3.44
CA ARG A 91 7.39 4.12 4.04
C ARG A 91 7.79 5.44 3.39
N TYR A 92 7.96 6.46 4.20
CA TYR A 92 8.58 7.75 3.84
C TYR A 92 9.95 7.87 4.53
N LEU A 93 10.70 8.93 4.22
CA LEU A 93 11.99 9.19 4.88
C LEU A 93 11.86 9.52 6.38
N ASP A 94 10.70 10.05 6.79
CA ASP A 94 10.41 10.53 8.14
C ASP A 94 9.59 9.55 8.99
N GLY A 95 9.06 8.48 8.39
CA GLY A 95 8.28 7.49 9.12
C GLY A 95 7.56 6.47 8.24
N ASP A 96 6.90 5.55 8.93
CA ASP A 96 6.14 4.47 8.35
C ASP A 96 4.67 4.61 8.71
N TYR A 97 3.79 4.47 7.73
CA TYR A 97 2.38 4.77 7.90
C TYR A 97 1.47 3.76 7.20
N TRP A 98 0.21 3.72 7.60
CA TRP A 98 -0.82 2.91 6.98
C TRP A 98 -2.17 3.62 6.90
N TYR A 99 -2.98 3.19 5.94
CA TYR A 99 -4.34 3.68 5.72
C TYR A 99 -5.29 2.49 5.56
N PRO A 100 -6.39 2.41 6.33
CA PRO A 100 -7.39 1.35 6.17
C PRO A 100 -8.17 1.54 4.87
N VAL A 101 -8.33 0.46 4.10
CA VAL A 101 -9.15 0.48 2.88
C VAL A 101 -10.48 -0.22 3.17
N THR A 102 -11.54 0.56 3.25
CA THR A 102 -12.92 0.14 3.57
C THR A 102 -13.91 0.70 2.55
N GLU A 103 -15.19 0.33 2.59
CA GLU A 103 -16.17 0.99 1.69
C GLU A 103 -16.30 2.49 1.97
N ASP A 104 -16.22 2.91 3.24
CA ASP A 104 -16.26 4.33 3.62
C ASP A 104 -15.08 5.12 3.04
N SER A 105 -13.93 4.47 2.85
CA SER A 105 -12.73 5.08 2.26
C SER A 105 -12.95 5.61 0.83
N ILE A 106 -13.96 5.10 0.11
CA ILE A 106 -14.29 5.54 -1.26
C ILE A 106 -14.65 7.04 -1.28
N GLY A 107 -15.32 7.54 -0.24
CA GLY A 107 -15.71 8.96 -0.13
C GLY A 107 -14.56 9.89 0.25
N GLU A 108 -13.41 9.36 0.67
CA GLU A 108 -12.26 10.13 1.18
C GLU A 108 -11.19 10.40 0.12
N VAL A 109 -11.29 9.72 -1.02
CA VAL A 109 -10.28 9.74 -2.09
C VAL A 109 -10.82 10.39 -3.36
N SER A 110 -9.92 10.79 -4.26
CA SER A 110 -10.29 11.27 -5.59
C SER A 110 -9.57 10.49 -6.68
N VAL A 111 -10.24 10.29 -7.82
CA VAL A 111 -9.68 9.61 -8.99
C VAL A 111 -9.24 10.65 -10.02
N ARG A 112 -8.03 10.52 -10.54
CA ARG A 112 -7.46 11.39 -11.58
C ARG A 112 -6.70 10.57 -12.62
N TRP A 113 -6.47 11.14 -13.80
CA TRP A 113 -5.50 10.59 -14.74
C TRP A 113 -4.09 10.99 -14.30
N GLY A 114 -3.19 10.03 -14.13
CA GLY A 114 -1.85 10.27 -13.60
C GLY A 114 -0.96 9.04 -13.73
N GLY A 115 0.13 8.99 -12.98
CA GLY A 115 1.08 7.88 -13.02
C GLY A 115 2.50 8.35 -13.32
N ARG A 116 3.34 7.48 -13.86
CA ARG A 116 4.73 7.81 -14.15
C ARG A 116 4.86 8.34 -15.58
N ASN A 117 5.50 9.49 -15.72
CA ASN A 117 5.82 10.07 -17.03
C ASN A 117 7.30 9.88 -17.42
N ASP A 118 8.13 9.39 -16.52
CA ASP A 118 9.59 9.40 -16.60
C ASP A 118 10.17 8.16 -17.30
N ARG A 119 9.35 7.15 -17.57
CA ARG A 119 9.76 5.85 -18.12
C ARG A 119 9.44 5.67 -19.60
N GLY A 120 8.62 6.55 -20.17
CA GLY A 120 8.23 6.49 -21.58
C GLY A 120 7.34 5.30 -21.98
N ASP A 121 6.81 4.52 -21.01
CA ASP A 121 5.79 3.51 -21.26
C ASP A 121 4.40 4.16 -21.17
N TRP A 122 3.58 4.00 -22.20
CA TRP A 122 2.22 4.54 -22.21
C TRP A 122 1.33 3.91 -21.12
N GLN A 123 1.66 2.69 -20.68
CA GLN A 123 0.96 1.99 -19.60
C GLN A 123 1.27 2.55 -18.20
N ASP A 124 2.33 3.37 -18.07
CA ASP A 124 2.64 4.03 -16.81
C ASP A 124 1.71 5.22 -16.51
N MET A 125 0.89 5.64 -17.49
CA MET A 125 -0.17 6.62 -17.32
C MET A 125 -1.54 5.92 -17.26
N GLU A 126 -2.24 6.07 -16.14
CA GLU A 126 -3.48 5.37 -15.84
C GLU A 126 -4.41 6.20 -14.94
N PRO A 127 -5.66 5.78 -14.71
CA PRO A 127 -6.45 6.28 -13.59
C PRO A 127 -5.77 5.92 -12.25
N VAL A 128 -5.60 6.93 -11.40
CA VAL A 128 -4.98 6.80 -10.08
C VAL A 128 -5.88 7.40 -9.01
N VAL A 129 -5.77 6.83 -7.81
CA VAL A 129 -6.41 7.30 -6.58
C VAL A 129 -5.42 8.19 -5.82
N HIS A 130 -5.89 9.36 -5.43
CA HIS A 130 -5.20 10.25 -4.49
C HIS A 130 -5.75 10.02 -3.08
N ILE A 131 -4.95 9.40 -2.22
CA ILE A 131 -5.27 9.17 -0.80
C ILE A 131 -4.62 10.29 0.02
N PRO A 132 -5.39 11.18 0.68
CA PRO A 132 -4.81 12.28 1.44
C PRO A 132 -3.84 11.80 2.53
N THR A 133 -2.61 12.32 2.55
CA THR A 133 -1.57 11.87 3.50
C THR A 133 -1.95 12.09 4.96
N ARG A 134 -2.75 13.13 5.23
CA ARG A 134 -3.31 13.42 6.56
C ARG A 134 -4.24 12.33 7.14
N LEU A 135 -4.69 11.38 6.33
CA LEU A 135 -5.56 10.28 6.78
C LEU A 135 -4.77 9.03 7.18
N PHE A 136 -3.45 9.02 6.97
CA PHE A 136 -2.61 7.89 7.33
C PHE A 136 -2.31 7.90 8.83
N PHE A 137 -2.26 6.71 9.41
CA PHE A 137 -1.84 6.45 10.78
C PHE A 137 -0.38 6.04 10.79
N GLU A 138 0.42 6.58 11.72
CA GLU A 138 1.81 6.17 11.91
C GLU A 138 1.85 4.75 12.51
N PHE A 139 2.78 3.91 12.03
CA PHE A 139 3.15 2.70 12.76
C PHE A 139 3.87 3.11 14.05
N GLY A 140 3.43 2.58 15.20
CA GLY A 140 3.99 2.98 16.49
C GLY A 140 5.51 2.75 16.56
N ARG A 141 6.27 3.80 16.90
CA ARG A 141 7.65 3.65 17.39
C ARG A 141 7.61 2.93 18.73
N HIS A 142 7.74 1.61 18.73
CA HIS A 142 8.14 0.92 19.94
C HIS A 142 9.61 1.27 20.21
N GLY A 143 9.82 2.07 21.26
CA GLY A 143 11.13 2.47 21.74
C GLY A 143 12.03 1.25 21.97
N ARG A 144 13.32 1.47 21.72
CA ARG A 144 14.37 0.70 22.40
C ARG A 144 14.27 0.93 23.90
#